data_AF-A0A438FS23-F1
#
_entry.id   AF-A0A438FS23-F1
#
_cell.length_a   1.000
_cell.length_b   1.000
_cell.length_c   1.000
_cell.angle_alpha   90.00
_cell.angle_beta   90.00
_cell.angle_gamma   90.00
#
_symmetry.space_group_name_H-M   'P 1'
#
loop_
_entity.id
_entity.type
_entity.pdbx_description
1 polymer ?
#
loop_
_entity_poly.entity_id
_entity_poly.type
_entity_poly.pdbx_seq_one_letter_code
_entity_poly.pdbx_strand_id
1 'polypeptide(L)'
;MTLTRAFEKLKDAGLIVPLATRPLPHPIPPHFRSHEHCLYHQIQGHNTERCSALHHAIQDLIDSGLVNLSGPSVTTNPLPMHSTHVVSPPPSLQ
;
A
#
# COMPACT_ATOMS: atom_id res chain seq x y z
N MET A 1 -8.60 -6.14 3.51
CA MET A 1 -8.96 -5.26 2.37
C MET A 1 -8.39 -5.86 1.09
N THR A 2 -8.99 -5.64 -0.08
CA THR A 2 -8.39 -6.07 -1.37
C THR A 2 -7.27 -5.12 -1.81
N LEU A 3 -6.30 -5.60 -2.59
CA LEU A 3 -5.22 -4.78 -3.13
C LEU A 3 -5.74 -3.71 -4.09
N THR A 4 -6.80 -4.01 -4.85
CA THR A 4 -7.50 -3.06 -5.71
C THR A 4 -8.02 -1.88 -4.91
N ARG A 5 -8.70 -2.15 -3.79
CA ARG A 5 -9.24 -1.08 -2.93
C ARG A 5 -8.14 -0.29 -2.22
N ALA A 6 -7.05 -0.95 -1.85
CA ALA A 6 -5.87 -0.28 -1.30
C ALA A 6 -5.26 0.68 -2.32
N PHE A 7 -5.04 0.19 -3.54
CA PHE A 7 -4.49 0.95 -4.64
C PHE A 7 -5.33 2.19 -4.97
N GLU A 8 -6.66 2.04 -5.08
CA GLU A 8 -7.55 3.17 -5.33
C GLU A 8 -7.44 4.25 -4.25
N LYS A 9 -7.49 3.86 -2.97
CA LYS A 9 -7.33 4.81 -1.86
C LYS A 9 -5.99 5.53 -1.87
N LEU A 10 -4.90 4.80 -2.12
CA LEU A 10 -3.55 5.36 -2.14
C LEU A 10 -3.34 6.29 -3.34
N LYS A 11 -3.94 5.95 -4.48
CA LYS A 11 -3.96 6.77 -5.68
C LYS A 11 -4.73 8.07 -5.45
N ASP A 12 -5.90 7.98 -4.82
CA ASP A 12 -6.72 9.15 -4.49
C ASP A 12 -6.02 10.05 -3.46
N ALA A 13 -5.20 9.48 -2.57
CA ALA A 13 -4.34 10.21 -1.64
C ALA A 13 -3.04 10.77 -2.28
N GLY A 14 -2.76 10.46 -3.55
CA GLY A 14 -1.55 10.88 -4.24
C GLY A 14 -0.26 10.20 -3.76
N LEU A 15 -0.37 9.10 -3.02
CA LEU A 15 0.76 8.35 -2.45
C LEU A 15 1.34 7.32 -3.42
N ILE A 16 0.54 6.87 -4.37
CA ILE A 16 0.97 5.97 -5.45
C ILE A 16 0.35 6.43 -6.76
N VAL A 17 1.05 6.22 -7.86
CA VAL A 17 0.55 6.52 -9.20
C VAL A 17 0.53 5.23 -10.03
N PRO A 18 -0.46 5.05 -10.93
CA PRO A 18 -0.39 4.00 -11.93
C PRO A 18 0.90 4.14 -12.74
N LEU A 19 1.52 3.02 -13.06
CA LEU A 19 2.66 2.98 -13.96
C LEU A 19 2.19 3.21 -15.39
N ALA A 20 3.02 3.91 -16.16
CA ALA A 20 2.79 4.07 -17.58
C ALA A 20 2.67 2.70 -18.26
N THR A 21 1.67 2.56 -19.13
CA THR A 21 1.46 1.35 -19.93
C THR A 21 2.75 0.97 -20.65
N ARG A 22 3.31 -0.19 -20.33
CA ARG A 22 4.44 -0.76 -21.06
C ARG A 22 3.95 -1.65 -22.20
N PRO A 23 4.67 -1.71 -23.33
CA PRO A 23 4.40 -2.71 -24.36
C PRO A 23 4.42 -4.12 -23.79
N LEU A 24 3.59 -4.99 -24.36
CA LEU A 24 3.55 -6.39 -23.95
C LEU A 24 4.93 -7.05 -24.18
N PRO A 25 5.46 -7.80 -23.20
CA PRO A 25 6.72 -8.52 -23.39
C PRO A 25 6.60 -9.55 -24.52
N HIS A 26 7.66 -9.65 -25.32
CA HIS A 26 7.82 -10.66 -26.37
C HIS A 26 9.02 -11.56 -26.05
N PRO A 27 8.86 -12.90 -26.00
CA PRO A 27 7.61 -13.64 -26.19
C PRO A 27 6.62 -13.45 -25.03
N ILE A 28 5.32 -13.66 -25.29
CA ILE A 28 4.27 -13.57 -24.27
C ILE A 28 4.52 -14.65 -23.19
N PRO A 29 4.51 -14.30 -21.89
CA PRO A 29 4.71 -15.26 -20.82
C PRO A 29 3.67 -16.38 -20.82
N PRO A 30 4.03 -17.62 -20.43
CA PRO A 30 3.10 -18.76 -20.43
C PRO A 30 1.92 -18.61 -19.47
N HIS A 31 2.05 -17.74 -18.47
CA HIS A 31 1.00 -17.45 -17.49
C HIS A 31 0.21 -16.17 -17.80
N PHE A 32 0.41 -15.61 -18.99
CA PHE A 32 -0.31 -14.41 -19.43
C PHE A 32 -1.80 -14.67 -19.56
N ARG A 33 -2.62 -13.90 -18.82
CA ARG A 33 -4.07 -13.94 -18.93
C ARG A 33 -4.58 -12.67 -19.61
N SER A 34 -4.97 -12.78 -20.88
CA SER A 34 -5.52 -11.67 -21.67
C SER A 34 -6.81 -11.07 -21.09
N HIS A 35 -7.59 -11.86 -20.35
CA HIS A 35 -8.82 -11.42 -19.70
C HIS A 35 -8.59 -10.73 -18.35
N GLU A 36 -7.37 -10.75 -17.81
CA GLU A 36 -7.05 -10.06 -16.56
C GLU A 36 -6.34 -8.74 -16.83
N HIS A 37 -6.70 -7.70 -16.08
CA HIS A 37 -6.12 -6.38 -16.19
C HIS A 37 -5.61 -5.90 -14.83
N CYS A 38 -4.38 -5.37 -14.81
CA CYS A 38 -3.78 -4.78 -13.62
C CYS A 38 -3.94 -3.27 -13.68
N LEU A 39 -4.67 -2.68 -12.73
CA LEU A 39 -4.89 -1.23 -12.68
C LEU A 39 -3.60 -0.46 -12.35
N TYR A 40 -2.65 -1.09 -11.66
CA TYR A 40 -1.36 -0.48 -11.34
C TYR A 40 -0.43 -0.41 -12.56
N HIS A 41 -0.33 -1.49 -13.34
CA HIS A 41 0.51 -1.52 -14.55
C HIS A 41 -0.22 -1.05 -15.83
N GLN A 42 -1.55 -0.96 -15.78
CA GLN A 42 -2.42 -0.63 -16.91
C GLN A 42 -2.30 -1.59 -18.11
N ILE A 43 -1.88 -2.85 -17.88
CA ILE A 43 -1.72 -3.87 -18.92
C ILE A 43 -2.60 -5.10 -18.65
N GLN A 44 -2.81 -5.89 -19.70
CA GLN A 44 -3.33 -7.25 -19.57
C GLN A 44 -2.26 -8.21 -19.04
N GLY A 45 -2.67 -9.34 -18.49
CA GLY A 45 -1.78 -10.46 -18.18
C GLY A 45 -1.90 -10.99 -16.75
N HIS A 46 -2.18 -10.10 -15.80
CA HIS A 46 -2.49 -10.44 -14.41
C HIS A 46 -3.47 -9.40 -13.86
N ASN A 47 -4.25 -9.77 -12.85
CA ASN A 47 -5.12 -8.82 -12.15
C ASN A 47 -4.39 -8.05 -11.04
N THR A 48 -4.97 -6.94 -10.57
CA THR A 48 -4.40 -6.10 -9.50
C THR A 48 -4.13 -6.87 -8.20
N GLU A 49 -4.95 -7.86 -7.84
CA GLU A 49 -4.76 -8.67 -6.63
C GLU A 49 -3.54 -9.58 -6.68
N ARG A 50 -3.05 -9.91 -7.87
CA ARG A 50 -1.85 -10.75 -8.08
C ARG A 50 -0.63 -9.92 -8.47
N CYS A 51 -0.72 -8.61 -8.37
CA CYS A 51 0.35 -7.71 -8.75
C CYS A 51 1.42 -7.66 -7.64
N SER A 52 2.53 -8.37 -7.86
CA SER A 52 3.67 -8.37 -6.92
C SER A 52 4.29 -6.98 -6.77
N ALA A 53 4.42 -6.23 -7.87
CA ALA A 53 4.97 -4.87 -7.83
C ALA A 53 4.10 -3.93 -6.98
N LEU A 54 2.77 -4.05 -7.06
CA LEU A 54 1.87 -3.28 -6.22
C LEU A 54 1.98 -3.70 -4.75
N HIS A 55 2.07 -5.01 -4.48
CA HIS A 55 2.26 -5.50 -3.12
C HIS A 55 3.53 -4.93 -2.48
N HIS A 56 4.63 -4.92 -3.22
CA HIS A 56 5.89 -4.34 -2.75
C HIS A 56 5.78 -2.83 -2.55
N ALA A 57 5.21 -2.08 -3.51
CA ALA A 57 5.04 -0.64 -3.38
C ALA A 57 4.18 -0.26 -2.17
N ILE A 58 3.12 -1.04 -1.87
CA ILE A 58 2.30 -0.83 -0.68
C ILE A 58 3.09 -1.16 0.59
N GLN A 59 3.87 -2.24 0.59
CA GLN A 59 4.73 -2.59 1.73
C GLN A 59 5.77 -1.50 2.00
N ASP A 60 6.41 -0.95 0.97
CA ASP A 60 7.37 0.16 1.09
C ASP A 60 6.73 1.41 1.72
N LEU A 61 5.46 1.69 1.39
CA LEU A 61 4.70 2.78 2.01
C LEU A 61 4.40 2.51 3.50
N ILE A 62 4.17 1.25 3.87
CA ILE A 62 3.95 0.85 5.27
C ILE A 62 5.26 0.98 6.03
N ASP A 63 6.36 0.46 5.48
CA ASP A 63 7.68 0.41 6.11
C ASP A 63 8.27 1.82 6.28
N SER A 64 7.94 2.75 5.38
CA SER A 64 8.28 4.18 5.51
C SER A 64 7.38 4.93 6.50
N GLY A 65 6.33 4.30 7.03
CA GLY A 65 5.38 4.91 7.97
C GLY A 65 4.42 5.92 7.33
N LEU A 66 4.37 6.00 5.99
CA LEU A 66 3.47 6.90 5.27
C LEU A 66 2.02 6.39 5.29
N VAL A 67 1.82 5.08 5.44
CA VAL A 67 0.50 4.46 5.52
C VAL A 67 0.47 3.40 6.62
N ASN A 68 -0.66 3.31 7.33
CA ASN A 68 -0.89 2.22 8.26
C ASN A 68 -2.05 1.35 7.75
N LEU A 69 -1.69 0.19 7.19
CA LEU A 69 -2.62 -0.79 6.65
C LEU A 69 -2.71 -2.06 7.51
N SER A 70 -1.94 -2.14 8.60
CA SER A 70 -1.87 -3.30 9.51
C SER A 70 -2.98 -3.31 10.57
N GLY A 71 -3.85 -2.30 10.61
CA GLY A 71 -5.02 -2.26 11.48
C GLY A 71 -6.29 -2.81 10.80
N PRO A 72 -7.18 -3.52 11.53
CA PRO A 72 -8.56 -3.72 11.07
C PRO A 72 -9.18 -2.32 10.87
N SER A 73 -9.62 -2.06 9.64
CA SER A 73 -10.14 -0.78 9.15
C SER A 73 -11.04 -0.04 10.16
N VAL A 74 -10.49 0.89 10.95
CA VAL A 74 -11.27 1.90 11.69
C VAL A 74 -11.30 3.16 10.84
N THR A 75 -12.39 3.29 10.10
CA THR A 75 -12.83 4.56 9.55
C THR A 75 -13.17 5.48 10.72
N THR A 76 -12.29 6.39 11.14
CA THR A 76 -12.61 7.71 11.75
C THR A 76 -11.32 8.47 12.11
N ASN A 77 -11.08 9.56 11.36
CA ASN A 77 -10.50 10.89 11.68
C ASN A 77 -10.23 11.27 13.18
N PRO A 78 -9.55 12.40 13.46
CA PRO A 78 -8.12 12.72 13.37
C PRO A 78 -7.40 12.65 14.74
N LEU A 79 -6.07 12.80 14.73
CA LEU A 79 -5.22 13.00 15.90
C LEU A 79 -5.78 14.03 16.89
N PRO A 80 -5.73 13.75 18.21
CA PRO A 80 -5.51 14.78 19.20
C PRO A 80 -4.01 14.81 19.54
N MET A 81 -3.36 15.89 19.15
CA MET A 81 -2.21 16.43 19.88
C MET A 81 -2.54 16.49 21.37
N HIS A 82 -1.83 15.75 22.21
CA HIS A 82 -1.63 16.18 23.60
C HIS A 82 -0.14 16.09 23.96
N SER A 83 0.46 17.26 23.79
CA SER A 83 1.48 17.88 24.64
C SER A 83 1.75 17.18 25.99
N THR A 84 3.04 16.91 26.21
CA THR A 84 3.79 17.13 27.47
C THR A 84 3.18 16.60 28.77
N HIS A 85 3.79 15.55 29.35
CA HIS A 85 4.26 15.67 30.73
C HIS A 85 5.36 14.64 31.06
N VAL A 86 6.50 15.18 31.49
CA VAL A 86 7.63 14.52 32.12
C VAL A 86 7.16 13.66 33.30
N VAL A 87 7.56 12.40 33.38
CA VAL A 87 7.78 11.75 34.68
C VAL A 87 9.09 10.97 34.60
N SER A 88 10.13 11.58 35.16
CA SER A 88 11.38 10.93 35.52
C SER A 88 11.10 9.77 36.50
N PRO A 89 11.77 8.62 36.39
CA PRO A 89 11.76 7.64 37.48
C PRO A 89 12.69 8.12 38.61
N PRO A 90 12.27 8.12 39.90
CA PRO A 90 13.19 8.21 41.02
C PRO A 90 13.81 6.83 41.33
N PRO A 91 14.94 6.79 42.06
CA PRO A 91 15.83 5.64 42.14
C PRO A 91 15.43 4.62 43.21
N SER A 92 16.05 3.45 43.09
CA SER A 92 16.02 2.24 43.91
C SER A 92 16.01 2.47 45.43
N LEU A 93 15.33 1.59 46.18
CA LEU A 93 15.70 1.09 47.53
C LEU A 93 14.73 -0.03 47.97
N GLN A 94 15.16 -1.29 47.94
CA GLN A 94 15.30 -2.17 49.12
C GLN A 94 15.90 -3.52 48.71
#